data_AF-A0A419JSI3-F1
#
_entry.id   AF-A0A419JSI3-F1
#
_cell.length_a   1.000
_cell.length_b   1.000
_cell.length_c   1.000
_cell.angle_alpha   90.00
_cell.angle_beta   90.00
_cell.angle_gamma   90.00
#
_symmetry.space_group_name_H-M   'P 1'
#
loop_
_entity.id
_entity.type
_entity.pdbx_description
1 polymer ?
#
loop_
_entity_poly.entity_id
_entity_poly.type
_entity_poly.pdbx_seq_one_letter_code
_entity_poly.pdbx_strand_id
1 'polypeptide(L)'
;MGVRVTRKRSKQRKGFIRELRKRLIAKPHSTLITFAVLTFLVVTGENHVLRGGFNVDRYDLDVAEGDIFIIYIRPVLERVSVDCKPLVRGNPYDLSISTNYTDNFYGETTVIWMKPGAQGKYNLTITFETNEAWDYILGVYSRNVNMSLYGKNAKVYGRFIELQRPYTRTSGNWTINIVLDSHGEPLPAFVINLPTPLNSVLLATVTGLVTYFNIFILLDTYFKNLKETVSNKRWLFCGITMLASALMIYELYIFTVFTLSGGG
;
A
#
# COMPACT_ATOMS: atom_id res chain seq x y z
N MET A 1 22.38 -79.79 -6.10
CA MET A 1 20.91 -79.60 -6.19
C MET A 1 20.61 -78.16 -5.75
N GLY A 2 19.88 -77.35 -6.54
CA GLY A 2 19.51 -75.94 -6.26
C GLY A 2 20.37 -74.89 -7.00
N VAL A 3 20.14 -74.54 -8.27
CA VAL A 3 19.03 -73.81 -8.93
C VAL A 3 19.00 -72.29 -8.64
N ARG A 4 19.74 -71.54 -9.47
CA ARG A 4 19.21 -70.58 -10.48
C ARG A 4 18.07 -69.63 -10.03
N VAL A 5 18.34 -68.60 -9.20
CA VAL A 5 17.41 -67.44 -9.02
C VAL A 5 18.15 -66.10 -8.78
N THR A 6 19.00 -65.64 -9.70
CA THR A 6 19.56 -64.26 -9.58
C THR A 6 19.68 -63.49 -10.90
N ARG A 7 19.25 -64.05 -12.04
CA ARG A 7 19.41 -63.40 -13.36
C ARG A 7 18.21 -62.56 -13.84
N LYS A 8 17.08 -62.56 -13.11
CA LYS A 8 15.84 -61.88 -13.56
C LYS A 8 15.71 -60.41 -13.10
N ARG A 9 16.32 -60.01 -11.98
CA ARG A 9 16.24 -58.62 -11.46
C ARG A 9 17.13 -57.60 -12.19
N SER A 10 18.26 -58.00 -12.78
CA SER A 10 19.15 -57.03 -13.46
C SER A 10 18.66 -56.61 -14.86
N LYS A 11 17.84 -57.45 -15.51
CA LYS A 11 17.28 -57.16 -16.85
C LYS A 11 16.12 -56.16 -16.78
N GLN A 12 15.29 -56.21 -15.73
CA GLN A 12 14.21 -55.25 -15.50
C GLN A 12 14.71 -53.83 -15.16
N ARG A 13 15.77 -53.72 -14.33
CA ARG A 13 16.36 -52.42 -13.94
C ARG A 13 16.99 -51.68 -15.13
N LYS A 14 17.63 -52.41 -16.06
CA LYS A 14 18.21 -51.84 -17.29
C LYS A 14 17.13 -51.38 -18.29
N GLY A 15 15.98 -52.07 -18.35
CA GLY A 15 14.84 -51.66 -19.16
C GLY A 15 14.18 -50.37 -18.65
N PHE A 16 14.00 -50.25 -17.33
CA PHE A 16 13.40 -49.07 -16.70
C PHE A 16 14.25 -47.81 -16.88
N ILE A 17 15.58 -47.91 -16.72
CA ILE A 17 16.50 -46.79 -16.95
C ILE A 17 16.54 -46.38 -18.42
N ARG A 18 16.43 -47.35 -19.36
CA ARG A 18 16.41 -47.06 -20.80
C ARG A 18 15.13 -46.33 -21.23
N GLU A 19 13.98 -46.64 -20.62
CA GLU A 19 12.73 -45.90 -20.90
C GLU A 19 12.63 -44.55 -20.16
N LEU A 20 13.22 -44.43 -18.97
CA LEU A 20 13.40 -43.12 -18.32
C LEU A 20 14.26 -42.18 -19.17
N ARG A 21 15.35 -42.68 -19.77
CA ARG A 21 16.21 -41.89 -20.65
C ARG A 21 15.50 -41.43 -21.92
N LYS A 22 14.65 -42.27 -22.51
CA LYS A 22 13.85 -41.89 -23.69
C LYS A 22 12.76 -40.88 -23.36
N ARG A 23 12.13 -40.98 -22.19
CA ARG A 23 11.11 -40.01 -21.75
C ARG A 23 11.70 -38.65 -21.34
N LEU A 24 12.91 -38.61 -20.77
CA LEU A 24 13.60 -37.36 -20.43
C LEU A 24 14.07 -36.55 -21.66
N ILE A 25 14.33 -37.21 -22.79
CA ILE A 25 14.83 -36.55 -24.02
C ILE A 25 13.67 -36.01 -24.89
N ALA A 26 12.43 -36.46 -24.67
CA ALA A 26 11.32 -36.17 -25.56
C ALA A 26 10.56 -34.86 -25.29
N LYS A 27 10.82 -34.13 -24.20
CA LYS A 27 10.10 -32.88 -23.87
C LYS A 27 11.02 -31.83 -23.23
N PRO A 28 11.61 -30.91 -24.01
CA PRO A 28 12.47 -29.84 -23.47
C PRO A 28 11.75 -28.90 -22.50
N HIS A 29 10.41 -28.92 -22.47
CA HIS A 29 9.61 -28.12 -21.55
C HIS A 29 9.57 -28.66 -20.11
N SER A 30 9.78 -29.98 -19.87
CA SER A 30 9.70 -30.51 -18.50
C SER A 30 10.99 -30.34 -17.71
N THR A 31 12.14 -30.27 -18.37
CA THR A 31 13.44 -29.95 -17.75
C THR A 31 13.52 -28.49 -17.33
N LEU A 32 12.89 -27.59 -18.08
CA LEU A 32 12.84 -26.15 -17.77
C LEU A 32 11.95 -25.86 -16.55
N ILE A 33 10.83 -26.57 -16.41
CA ILE A 33 9.95 -26.47 -15.23
C ILE A 33 10.62 -27.04 -13.98
N THR A 34 11.36 -28.16 -14.09
CA THR A 34 12.11 -28.69 -12.94
C THR A 34 13.28 -27.79 -12.54
N PHE A 35 13.96 -27.15 -13.49
CA PHE A 35 15.00 -26.15 -13.18
C PHE A 35 14.40 -24.86 -12.57
N ALA A 36 13.23 -24.41 -13.04
CA ALA A 36 12.52 -23.26 -12.49
C ALA A 36 12.03 -23.54 -11.06
N VAL A 37 11.52 -24.74 -10.77
CA VAL A 37 11.10 -25.14 -9.41
C VAL A 37 12.31 -25.35 -8.48
N LEU A 38 13.43 -25.88 -8.98
CA LEU A 38 14.65 -26.02 -8.19
C LEU A 38 15.31 -24.66 -7.89
N THR A 39 15.27 -23.71 -8.83
CA THR A 39 15.76 -22.35 -8.60
C THR A 39 14.82 -21.55 -7.69
N PHE A 40 13.50 -21.74 -7.79
CA PHE A 40 12.55 -21.16 -6.82
C PHE A 40 12.74 -21.72 -5.40
N LEU A 41 13.03 -23.03 -5.27
CA LEU A 41 13.31 -23.65 -3.97
C LEU A 41 14.68 -23.29 -3.38
N VAL A 42 15.66 -22.92 -4.20
CA VAL A 42 16.98 -22.46 -3.73
C VAL A 42 16.97 -20.98 -3.35
N VAL A 43 16.04 -20.17 -3.90
CA VAL A 43 15.96 -18.73 -3.60
C VAL A 43 15.16 -18.41 -2.32
N THR A 44 14.34 -19.33 -1.81
CA THR A 44 13.65 -19.17 -0.52
C THR A 44 14.25 -20.11 0.52
N GLY A 45 15.27 -19.66 1.25
CA GLY A 45 15.73 -20.42 2.40
C GLY A 45 17.09 -20.12 3.00
N GLU A 46 17.77 -19.02 2.67
CA GLU A 46 18.89 -18.55 3.52
C GLU A 46 18.35 -17.74 4.71
N ASN A 47 17.62 -18.43 5.59
CA ASN A 47 17.68 -18.06 7.00
C ASN A 47 18.98 -18.66 7.52
N HIS A 48 20.07 -17.90 7.40
CA HIS A 48 21.22 -18.09 8.26
C HIS A 48 20.75 -17.92 9.70
N VAL A 49 20.38 -19.04 10.32
CA VAL A 49 20.36 -19.19 11.77
C VAL A 49 21.81 -19.07 12.22
N LEU A 50 22.25 -17.83 12.39
CA LEU A 50 23.45 -17.50 13.12
C LEU A 50 23.23 -17.95 14.55
N ARG A 51 23.93 -19.04 14.88
CA ARG A 51 24.01 -19.67 16.18
C ARG A 51 24.71 -18.72 17.16
N GLY A 52 23.93 -17.80 17.70
CA GLY A 52 24.18 -16.96 18.87
C GLY A 52 22.82 -16.61 19.43
N GLY A 53 22.61 -16.73 20.74
CA GLY A 53 21.29 -16.59 21.37
C GLY A 53 20.79 -15.14 21.36
N PHE A 54 20.39 -14.64 20.19
CA PHE A 54 19.76 -13.34 20.02
C PHE A 54 18.24 -13.54 20.11
N ASN A 55 17.61 -12.85 21.07
CA ASN A 55 16.17 -12.88 21.19
C ASN A 55 15.56 -11.92 20.15
N VAL A 56 14.57 -12.39 19.38
CA VAL A 56 13.99 -11.61 18.28
C VAL A 56 12.47 -11.56 18.41
N ASP A 57 11.94 -10.35 18.51
CA ASP A 57 10.49 -10.08 18.41
C ASP A 57 10.17 -9.55 17.00
N ARG A 58 9.09 -10.05 16.40
CA ARG A 58 8.67 -9.68 15.04
C ARG A 58 7.23 -9.20 15.00
N TYR A 59 6.98 -8.10 14.30
CA TYR A 59 5.65 -7.54 14.10
C TYR A 59 5.44 -7.08 12.66
N ASP A 60 4.22 -7.28 12.18
CA ASP A 60 3.71 -6.67 10.95
C ASP A 60 2.55 -5.76 11.37
N LEU A 61 2.67 -4.46 11.13
CA LEU A 61 1.72 -3.45 11.61
C LEU A 61 1.33 -2.50 10.48
N ASP A 62 0.05 -2.14 10.45
CA ASP A 62 -0.49 -1.13 9.53
C ASP A 62 -0.40 0.26 10.15
N VAL A 63 0.06 1.23 9.38
CA VAL A 63 0.16 2.65 9.78
C VAL A 63 -0.36 3.55 8.68
N ALA A 64 -1.01 4.65 9.01
CA ALA A 64 -1.42 5.63 8.01
C ALA A 64 -0.23 6.49 7.55
N GLU A 65 -0.23 6.88 6.27
CA GLU A 65 0.76 7.81 5.72
C GLU A 65 0.76 9.13 6.52
N GLY A 66 1.93 9.53 6.99
CA GLY A 66 2.11 10.76 7.76
C GLY A 66 1.77 10.65 9.26
N ASP A 67 1.25 9.53 9.73
CA ASP A 67 1.14 9.25 11.16
C ASP A 67 2.52 8.84 11.74
N ILE A 68 2.70 9.08 13.04
CA ILE A 68 3.98 8.82 13.72
C ILE A 68 3.87 7.51 14.48
N PHE A 69 4.57 6.49 14.01
CA PHE A 69 4.78 5.27 14.76
C PHE A 69 5.76 5.52 15.90
N ILE A 70 5.45 4.97 17.07
CA ILE A 70 6.23 5.20 18.29
C ILE A 70 6.37 3.91 19.09
N ILE A 71 7.56 3.75 19.66
CA ILE A 71 7.88 2.68 20.59
C ILE A 71 8.39 3.30 21.88
N TYR A 72 7.75 2.95 22.99
CA TYR A 72 8.24 3.23 24.34
C TYR A 72 8.90 1.98 24.89
N ILE A 73 10.14 2.06 25.36
CA ILE A 73 10.88 0.94 25.97
C ILE A 73 11.32 1.36 27.38
N ARG A 74 11.07 0.51 28.37
CA ARG A 74 11.46 0.72 29.76
C ARG A 74 12.21 -0.52 30.28
N PRO A 75 13.29 -0.38 31.07
CA PRO A 75 13.91 0.89 31.51
C PRO A 75 14.64 1.64 30.39
N VAL A 76 15.18 2.82 30.71
CA VAL A 76 16.04 3.61 29.81
C VAL A 76 17.21 2.76 29.34
N LEU A 77 17.41 2.69 28.03
CA LEU A 77 18.46 1.92 27.39
C LEU A 77 19.66 2.80 27.09
N GLU A 78 20.86 2.34 27.46
CA GLU A 78 22.12 3.06 27.18
C GLU A 78 22.62 2.85 25.75
N ARG A 79 22.41 1.65 25.19
CA ARG A 79 22.95 1.23 23.89
C ARG A 79 21.84 0.70 22.99
N VAL A 80 21.18 1.63 22.31
CA VAL A 80 20.17 1.35 21.28
C VAL A 80 20.75 1.66 19.91
N SER A 81 20.57 0.74 18.98
CA SER A 81 20.79 0.94 17.55
C SER A 81 19.47 0.75 16.84
N VAL A 82 19.12 1.70 15.98
CA VAL A 82 17.90 1.63 15.18
C VAL A 82 18.26 1.86 13.72
N ASP A 83 17.76 0.96 12.87
CA ASP A 83 17.89 1.01 11.43
C ASP A 83 16.49 0.95 10.81
N CYS A 84 16.26 1.74 9.77
CA CYS A 84 15.01 1.73 9.03
C CYS A 84 15.33 1.64 7.54
N LYS A 85 14.76 0.64 6.87
CA LYS A 85 14.95 0.43 5.44
C LYS A 85 13.60 0.36 4.73
N PRO A 86 13.30 1.30 3.83
CA PRO A 86 12.13 1.15 2.98
C PRO A 86 12.35 -0.03 2.04
N LEU A 87 11.35 -0.91 1.94
CA LEU A 87 11.41 -2.07 1.03
C LEU A 87 11.26 -1.64 -0.43
N VAL A 88 10.61 -0.50 -0.67
CA VAL A 88 10.56 0.16 -1.97
C VAL A 88 11.61 1.27 -2.00
N ARG A 89 12.53 1.19 -2.97
CA ARG A 89 13.65 2.12 -3.06
C ARG A 89 13.16 3.55 -3.32
N GLY A 90 13.63 4.50 -2.51
CA GLY A 90 13.36 5.93 -2.67
C GLY A 90 12.24 6.48 -1.80
N ASN A 91 11.53 5.62 -1.04
CA ASN A 91 10.52 6.09 -0.09
C ASN A 91 11.16 6.87 1.07
N PRO A 92 10.74 8.12 1.31
CA PRO A 92 11.25 8.93 2.41
C PRO A 92 10.70 8.47 3.76
N TYR A 93 11.46 8.67 4.81
CA TYR A 93 11.04 8.45 6.19
C TYR A 93 11.81 9.37 7.13
N ASP A 94 11.20 9.70 8.26
CA ASP A 94 11.87 10.38 9.38
C ASP A 94 12.03 9.39 10.53
N LEU A 95 13.24 9.29 11.07
CA LEU A 95 13.56 8.43 12.22
C LEU A 95 14.23 9.27 13.31
N SER A 96 13.76 9.15 14.54
CA SER A 96 14.32 9.83 15.70
C SER A 96 14.32 8.91 16.91
N ILE A 97 15.32 9.08 17.78
CA ILE A 97 15.53 8.27 18.98
C ILE A 97 15.86 9.21 20.12
N SER A 98 15.23 8.98 21.28
CA SER A 98 15.61 9.62 22.54
C SER A 98 15.70 8.55 23.62
N THR A 99 16.89 8.34 24.17
CA THR A 99 17.10 7.30 25.19
C THR A 99 16.56 7.71 26.56
N ASN A 100 16.56 9.01 26.86
CA ASN A 100 16.10 9.56 28.12
C ASN A 100 14.93 10.53 27.88
N TYR A 101 13.77 9.96 27.57
CA TYR A 101 12.53 10.71 27.39
C TYR A 101 11.61 10.49 28.60
N THR A 102 11.02 11.57 29.09
CA THR A 102 10.04 11.51 30.18
C THR A 102 8.65 11.65 29.60
N ASP A 103 7.89 10.55 29.62
CA ASP A 103 6.49 10.52 29.24
C ASP A 103 5.58 10.64 30.47
N ASN A 104 4.45 11.35 30.34
CA ASN A 104 3.50 11.52 31.44
C ASN A 104 2.79 10.22 31.84
N PHE A 105 2.66 9.25 30.93
CA PHE A 105 1.99 7.97 31.16
C PHE A 105 2.98 6.84 31.45
N TYR A 106 4.14 6.86 30.82
CA TYR A 106 5.15 5.79 30.92
C TYR A 106 6.37 6.09 31.79
N GLY A 107 6.53 7.33 32.24
CA GLY A 107 7.68 7.76 33.04
C GLY A 107 8.95 7.89 32.20
N GLU A 108 10.11 7.62 32.80
CA GLU A 108 11.39 7.64 32.09
C GLU A 108 11.56 6.40 31.22
N THR A 109 11.77 6.63 29.92
CA THR A 109 11.73 5.59 28.89
C THR A 109 12.61 5.97 27.70
N THR A 110 13.09 4.97 26.98
CA THR A 110 13.66 5.15 25.65
C THR A 110 12.55 5.16 24.62
N VAL A 111 12.54 6.19 23.78
CA VAL A 111 11.52 6.39 22.74
C VAL A 111 12.14 6.39 21.37
N ILE A 112 11.47 5.69 20.46
CA ILE A 112 11.82 5.63 19.05
C ILE A 112 10.60 6.10 18.26
N TRP A 113 10.76 7.16 17.48
CA TRP A 113 9.75 7.68 16.58
C TRP A 113 10.13 7.39 15.14
N MET A 114 9.18 6.88 14.37
CA MET A 114 9.34 6.68 12.95
C MET A 114 8.10 7.19 12.24
N LYS A 115 8.30 8.03 11.22
CA LYS A 115 7.21 8.56 10.40
C LYS A 115 7.45 8.16 8.95
N PRO A 116 6.59 7.31 8.37
CA PRO A 116 6.59 7.06 6.93
C PRO A 116 6.30 8.36 6.17
N GLY A 117 7.13 8.70 5.19
CA GLY A 117 6.95 9.88 4.35
C GLY A 117 6.15 9.62 3.06
N ALA A 118 5.89 8.34 2.74
CA ALA A 118 5.11 7.91 1.59
C ALA A 118 4.49 6.52 1.82
N GLN A 119 3.55 6.14 0.97
CA GLN A 119 2.93 4.81 0.99
C GLN A 119 3.95 3.69 0.70
N GLY A 120 3.79 2.55 1.37
CA GLY A 120 4.60 1.36 1.16
C GLY A 120 5.16 0.78 2.45
N LYS A 121 6.04 -0.22 2.30
CA LYS A 121 6.56 -1.00 3.42
C LYS A 121 7.92 -0.51 3.90
N TYR A 122 8.07 -0.42 5.21
CA TYR A 122 9.29 -0.01 5.89
C TYR A 122 9.68 -1.05 6.92
N ASN A 123 10.95 -1.47 6.91
CA ASN A 123 11.47 -2.41 7.88
C ASN A 123 12.28 -1.66 8.95
N LEU A 124 11.73 -1.58 10.16
CA LEU A 124 12.35 -0.97 11.32
C LEU A 124 12.99 -2.07 12.18
N THR A 125 14.30 -2.01 12.32
CA THR A 125 15.09 -2.94 13.13
C THR A 125 15.71 -2.20 14.30
N ILE A 126 15.43 -2.66 15.51
CA ILE A 126 15.92 -2.06 16.75
C ILE A 126 16.72 -3.12 17.48
N THR A 127 17.97 -2.82 17.79
CA THR A 127 18.85 -3.73 18.53
C THR A 127 19.37 -3.06 19.78
N PHE A 128 19.35 -3.78 20.89
CA PHE A 128 19.90 -3.32 22.15
C PHE A 128 20.29 -4.49 23.04
N GLU A 129 21.09 -4.16 24.05
CA GLU A 129 21.51 -5.06 25.11
C GLU A 129 21.10 -4.45 26.44
N THR A 130 20.48 -5.26 27.30
CA THR A 130 20.08 -4.84 28.64
C THR A 130 20.35 -5.94 29.65
N ASN A 131 20.79 -5.55 30.84
CA ASN A 131 21.01 -6.45 31.97
C ASN A 131 19.77 -6.61 32.86
N GLU A 132 18.71 -5.85 32.58
CA GLU A 132 17.48 -5.84 33.35
C GLU A 132 16.31 -6.40 32.53
N ALA A 133 15.25 -6.80 33.25
CA ALA A 133 13.98 -7.08 32.60
C ALA A 133 13.42 -5.79 32.02
N TRP A 134 12.76 -5.88 30.87
CA TRP A 134 12.31 -4.72 30.13
C TRP A 134 10.92 -4.95 29.54
N ASP A 135 10.17 -3.88 29.36
CA ASP A 135 8.86 -3.86 28.72
C ASP A 135 8.79 -2.77 27.66
N TYR A 136 7.86 -2.91 26.73
CA TYR A 136 7.70 -1.94 25.67
C TYR A 136 6.26 -1.87 25.17
N ILE A 137 5.93 -0.75 24.54
CA ILE A 137 4.63 -0.50 23.93
C ILE A 137 4.83 0.01 22.53
N LEU A 138 4.03 -0.54 21.63
CA LEU A 138 3.93 -0.13 20.24
C LEU A 138 2.65 0.67 20.07
N GLY A 139 2.76 1.84 19.46
CA GLY A 139 1.59 2.65 19.16
C GLY A 139 1.82 3.66 18.05
N VAL A 140 0.78 4.42 17.77
CA VAL A 140 0.75 5.42 16.70
C VAL A 140 0.13 6.70 17.22
N TYR A 141 0.79 7.83 16.97
CA TYR A 141 0.16 9.14 17.08
C TYR A 141 -0.50 9.48 15.77
N SER A 142 -1.84 9.47 15.80
CA SER A 142 -2.65 9.77 14.63
C SER A 142 -3.34 11.11 14.74
N ARG A 143 -3.41 11.83 13.61
CA ARG A 143 -4.25 13.04 13.49
C ARG A 143 -5.71 12.70 13.19
N ASN A 144 -5.93 11.58 12.52
CA ASN A 144 -7.25 11.11 12.12
C ASN A 144 -7.46 9.70 12.70
N VAL A 145 -8.20 9.61 13.81
CA VAL A 145 -8.40 8.35 14.55
C VAL A 145 -9.35 7.44 13.77
N ASN A 146 -8.86 6.91 12.65
CA ASN A 146 -9.57 5.91 11.89
C ASN A 146 -9.24 4.52 12.45
N MET A 147 -10.03 4.07 13.43
CA MET A 147 -9.86 2.75 14.05
C MET A 147 -9.96 1.58 13.07
N SER A 148 -10.52 1.78 11.88
CA SER A 148 -10.64 0.70 10.89
C SER A 148 -9.27 0.19 10.40
N LEU A 149 -8.25 1.06 10.40
CA LEU A 149 -6.89 0.70 9.99
C LEU A 149 -6.13 -0.07 11.08
N TYR A 150 -6.29 0.33 12.35
CA TYR A 150 -5.47 -0.13 13.48
C TYR A 150 -5.98 -1.40 14.16
N GLY A 151 -7.09 -1.96 13.68
CA GLY A 151 -7.67 -3.21 14.17
C GLY A 151 -8.50 -3.07 15.45
N LYS A 152 -9.31 -4.09 15.73
CA LYS A 152 -10.32 -4.07 16.81
C LYS A 152 -9.75 -4.07 18.24
N ASN A 153 -8.48 -4.44 18.40
CA ASN A 153 -7.84 -4.58 19.71
C ASN A 153 -7.03 -3.35 20.12
N ALA A 154 -6.96 -2.32 19.26
CA ALA A 154 -6.23 -1.09 19.55
C ALA A 154 -6.94 -0.29 20.65
N LYS A 155 -6.18 0.23 21.61
CA LYS A 155 -6.69 1.10 22.68
C LYS A 155 -6.33 2.55 22.37
N VAL A 156 -7.28 3.46 22.57
CA VAL A 156 -7.08 4.88 22.24
C VAL A 156 -6.98 5.72 23.50
N TYR A 157 -5.90 6.49 23.59
CA TYR A 157 -5.62 7.45 24.66
C TYR A 157 -5.41 8.83 24.02
N GLY A 158 -6.52 9.54 23.77
CA GLY A 158 -6.48 10.82 23.06
C GLY A 158 -6.04 10.64 21.60
N ARG A 159 -4.86 11.16 21.23
CA ARG A 159 -4.27 11.00 19.89
C ARG A 159 -3.34 9.80 19.76
N PHE A 160 -3.02 9.16 20.88
CA PHE A 160 -2.17 7.98 20.90
C PHE A 160 -3.05 6.73 20.78
N ILE A 161 -2.69 5.84 19.86
CA ILE A 161 -3.35 4.57 19.62
C ILE A 161 -2.35 3.47 20.00
N GLU A 162 -2.58 2.80 21.12
CA GLU A 162 -1.82 1.62 21.55
C GLU A 162 -2.23 0.44 20.67
N LEU A 163 -1.30 -0.02 19.83
CA LEU A 163 -1.51 -1.16 18.95
C LEU A 163 -1.26 -2.47 19.68
N GLN A 164 -0.16 -2.50 20.46
CA GLN A 164 0.24 -3.69 21.16
C GLN A 164 1.05 -3.39 22.41
N ARG A 165 0.76 -4.15 23.46
CA ARG A 165 1.52 -4.16 24.72
C ARG A 165 2.11 -5.55 24.95
N PRO A 166 3.32 -5.80 24.45
CA PRO A 166 4.03 -7.04 24.71
C PRO A 166 4.31 -7.25 26.20
N TYR A 167 4.44 -8.52 26.58
CA TYR A 167 4.78 -8.92 27.93
C TYR A 167 6.23 -8.59 28.27
N THR A 168 6.50 -8.34 29.56
CA THR A 168 7.84 -8.14 30.10
C THR A 168 8.81 -9.22 29.61
N ARG A 169 9.96 -8.78 29.13
CA ARG A 169 11.04 -9.58 28.58
C ARG A 169 12.18 -9.67 29.57
N THR A 170 12.96 -10.74 29.47
CA THR A 170 14.15 -10.93 30.29
C THR A 170 15.33 -10.11 29.74
N SER A 171 16.36 -9.94 30.56
CA SER A 171 17.63 -9.37 30.15
C SER A 171 18.28 -10.15 29.00
N GLY A 172 19.17 -9.49 28.25
CA GLY A 172 19.98 -10.07 27.18
C GLY A 172 20.03 -9.18 25.93
N ASN A 173 20.46 -9.79 24.83
CA ASN A 173 20.53 -9.15 23.52
C ASN A 173 19.21 -9.34 22.77
N TRP A 174 18.58 -8.22 22.44
CA TRP A 174 17.27 -8.19 21.82
C TRP A 174 17.29 -7.45 20.49
N THR A 175 16.55 -8.02 19.55
CA THR A 175 16.25 -7.41 18.26
C THR A 175 14.74 -7.33 18.10
N ILE A 176 14.19 -6.14 17.94
CA ILE A 176 12.79 -5.92 17.58
C ILE A 176 12.76 -5.58 16.09
N ASN A 177 12.05 -6.39 15.31
CA ASN A 177 11.91 -6.22 13.87
C ASN A 177 10.45 -5.96 13.53
N ILE A 178 10.15 -4.76 13.03
CA ILE A 178 8.80 -4.30 12.76
C ILE A 178 8.70 -3.94 11.28
N VAL A 179 7.82 -4.61 10.56
CA VAL A 179 7.43 -4.22 9.21
C VAL A 179 6.21 -3.33 9.32
N LEU A 180 6.38 -2.06 8.95
CA LEU A 180 5.33 -1.06 8.91
C LEU A 180 4.80 -0.97 7.48
N ASP A 181 3.52 -1.31 7.29
CA ASP A 181 2.82 -1.12 6.02
C ASP A 181 2.10 0.24 6.06
N SER A 182 2.66 1.23 5.37
CA SER A 182 2.12 2.58 5.32
C SER A 182 1.06 2.67 4.24
N HIS A 183 -0.19 2.85 4.65
CA HIS A 183 -1.33 3.08 3.75
C HIS A 183 -1.60 4.56 3.68
N GLY A 184 -1.61 5.14 2.49
CA GLY A 184 -2.13 6.50 2.36
C GLY A 184 -3.63 6.46 2.26
N GLU A 185 -4.26 7.59 2.57
CA GLU A 185 -5.66 7.74 2.26
C GLU A 185 -5.84 7.58 0.74
N PRO A 186 -6.80 6.76 0.28
CA PRO A 186 -7.08 6.69 -1.13
C PRO A 186 -7.39 8.10 -1.60
N LEU A 187 -6.59 8.62 -2.54
CA LEU A 187 -6.91 9.85 -3.25
C LEU A 187 -8.36 9.72 -3.71
N PRO A 188 -9.28 10.60 -3.29
CA PRO A 188 -10.67 10.47 -3.70
C PRO A 188 -10.70 10.58 -5.22
N ALA A 189 -11.15 9.51 -5.87
CA ALA A 189 -11.36 9.48 -7.31
C ALA A 189 -12.42 10.53 -7.63
N PHE A 190 -11.98 11.71 -8.08
CA PHE A 190 -12.80 12.87 -8.45
C PHE A 190 -13.81 13.29 -7.37
N VAL A 191 -13.41 14.22 -6.51
CA VAL A 191 -14.37 14.96 -5.67
C VAL A 191 -15.16 15.90 -6.57
N ILE A 192 -16.28 15.41 -7.11
CA ILE A 192 -17.29 16.29 -7.72
C ILE A 192 -17.98 17.01 -6.57
N ASN A 193 -17.58 18.25 -6.33
CA ASN A 193 -18.29 19.12 -5.40
C ASN A 193 -19.65 19.46 -6.02
N LEU A 194 -20.71 18.86 -5.48
CA LEU A 194 -22.05 19.22 -5.90
C LEU A 194 -22.36 20.64 -5.43
N PRO A 195 -22.93 21.50 -6.29
CA PRO A 195 -23.47 22.78 -5.85
C PRO A 195 -24.55 22.56 -4.79
N THR A 196 -24.90 23.61 -4.04
CA THR A 196 -26.09 23.59 -3.18
C THR A 196 -27.33 23.15 -3.98
N PRO A 197 -28.36 22.56 -3.34
CA PRO A 197 -29.53 22.03 -4.07
C PRO A 197 -30.17 23.07 -5.01
N LEU A 198 -30.26 24.32 -4.58
CA LEU A 198 -30.77 25.43 -5.40
C LEU A 198 -29.87 25.72 -6.60
N ASN A 199 -28.56 25.80 -6.37
CA ASN A 199 -27.57 26.04 -7.44
C ASN A 199 -27.50 24.88 -8.42
N SER A 200 -27.73 23.65 -7.96
CA SER A 200 -27.78 22.45 -8.79
C SER A 200 -28.97 22.48 -9.74
N VAL A 201 -30.14 22.91 -9.28
CA VAL A 201 -31.32 23.10 -10.14
C VAL A 201 -31.06 24.18 -11.18
N LEU A 202 -30.45 25.31 -10.78
CA LEU A 202 -30.08 26.39 -11.70
C LEU A 202 -29.08 25.90 -12.76
N LEU A 203 -28.01 25.23 -12.34
CA LEU A 203 -26.99 24.68 -13.22
C LEU A 203 -27.58 23.67 -14.20
N ALA A 204 -28.43 22.74 -13.73
CA ALA A 204 -29.10 21.76 -14.56
C ALA A 204 -30.04 22.42 -15.60
N THR A 205 -30.76 23.46 -15.20
CA THR A 205 -31.68 24.19 -16.08
C THR A 205 -30.93 24.89 -17.20
N VAL A 206 -29.86 25.63 -16.87
CA VAL A 206 -29.06 26.35 -17.87
C VAL A 206 -28.32 25.37 -18.78
N THR A 207 -27.73 24.30 -18.21
CA THR A 207 -27.06 23.25 -18.98
C THR A 207 -28.04 22.57 -19.95
N GLY A 208 -29.25 22.26 -19.50
CA GLY A 208 -30.31 21.69 -20.33
C GLY A 208 -30.70 22.61 -21.49
N LEU A 209 -30.87 23.91 -21.22
CA LEU A 209 -31.21 24.90 -22.25
C LEU A 209 -30.10 25.06 -23.29
N VAL A 210 -28.84 25.18 -22.86
CA VAL A 210 -27.68 25.27 -23.76
C VAL A 210 -27.54 24.01 -24.61
N THR A 211 -27.70 22.84 -23.99
CA THR A 211 -27.64 21.55 -24.69
C THR A 211 -28.75 21.43 -25.73
N TYR A 212 -29.97 21.86 -25.39
CA TYR A 212 -31.10 21.88 -26.32
C TYR A 212 -30.80 22.73 -27.57
N PHE A 213 -30.28 23.94 -27.40
CA PHE A 213 -29.91 24.79 -28.53
C PHE A 213 -28.79 24.18 -29.39
N ASN A 214 -27.77 23.58 -28.78
CA ASN A 214 -26.69 22.90 -29.50
C ASN A 214 -27.22 21.73 -30.34
N ILE A 215 -28.11 20.91 -29.77
CA ILE A 215 -28.75 19.79 -30.49
C ILE A 215 -29.59 20.33 -31.65
N PHE A 216 -30.36 21.40 -31.43
CA PHE A 216 -31.17 22.02 -32.49
C PHE A 216 -30.31 22.52 -33.65
N ILE A 217 -29.22 23.24 -33.37
CA ILE A 217 -28.29 23.75 -34.39
C ILE A 217 -27.63 22.61 -35.16
N LEU A 218 -27.24 21.53 -34.47
CA LEU A 218 -26.65 20.36 -35.10
C LEU A 218 -27.65 19.65 -36.03
N LEU A 219 -28.87 19.42 -35.56
CA LEU A 219 -29.93 18.77 -36.34
C LEU A 219 -30.33 19.63 -37.55
N ASP A 220 -30.52 20.94 -37.37
CA ASP A 220 -30.82 21.87 -38.47
C ASP A 220 -29.71 21.86 -39.53
N THR A 221 -28.45 21.90 -39.10
CA THR A 221 -27.29 21.85 -40.01
C THR A 221 -27.20 20.49 -40.72
N TYR A 222 -27.46 19.40 -40.02
CA TYR A 222 -27.45 18.04 -40.57
C TYR A 222 -28.54 17.83 -41.62
N PHE A 223 -29.80 18.16 -41.29
CA PHE A 223 -30.92 18.01 -42.23
C PHE A 223 -30.81 18.96 -43.42
N LYS A 224 -30.29 20.18 -43.23
CA LYS A 224 -29.99 21.07 -44.36
C LYS A 224 -28.93 20.48 -45.27
N ASN A 225 -27.87 19.86 -44.73
CA ASN A 225 -26.81 19.23 -45.52
C ASN A 225 -27.32 18.06 -46.39
N LEU A 226 -28.38 17.37 -45.95
CA LEU A 226 -29.03 16.32 -46.73
C LEU A 226 -29.86 16.87 -47.90
N LYS A 227 -30.43 18.07 -47.77
CA LYS A 227 -31.32 18.68 -48.78
C LYS A 227 -30.58 19.59 -49.75
N GLU A 228 -29.60 20.32 -49.25
CA GLU A 228 -28.77 21.29 -49.98
C GLU A 228 -27.33 21.04 -49.52
N THR A 229 -26.36 20.94 -50.43
CA THR A 229 -24.96 20.72 -50.04
C THR A 229 -24.49 21.88 -49.17
N VAL A 230 -24.40 21.66 -47.85
CA VAL A 230 -24.09 22.73 -46.90
C VAL A 230 -22.59 23.01 -46.94
N SER A 231 -22.24 24.29 -47.06
CA SER A 231 -20.85 24.73 -47.03
C SER A 231 -20.16 24.31 -45.74
N ASN A 232 -18.89 23.86 -45.85
CA ASN A 232 -18.00 23.57 -44.71
C ASN A 232 -17.95 24.69 -43.66
N LYS A 233 -18.22 25.95 -44.06
CA LYS A 233 -18.30 27.10 -43.14
C LYS A 233 -19.40 26.95 -42.08
N ARG A 234 -20.54 26.33 -42.40
CA ARG A 234 -21.64 26.09 -41.44
C ARG A 234 -21.30 25.00 -40.42
N TRP A 235 -20.62 23.95 -40.86
CA TRP A 235 -20.12 22.90 -39.95
C TRP A 235 -19.08 23.44 -38.98
N LEU A 236 -18.17 24.29 -39.46
CA LEU A 236 -17.18 24.97 -38.62
C LEU A 236 -17.86 25.90 -37.59
N PHE A 237 -18.88 26.65 -37.99
CA PHE A 237 -19.67 27.49 -37.08
C PHE A 237 -20.38 26.66 -36.00
N CYS A 238 -20.97 25.52 -36.37
CA CYS A 238 -21.60 24.59 -35.42
C CYS A 238 -20.59 24.08 -34.38
N GLY A 239 -19.40 23.66 -34.82
CA GLY A 239 -18.33 23.21 -33.94
C GLY A 239 -17.85 24.29 -32.96
N ILE A 240 -17.62 25.52 -33.44
CA ILE A 240 -17.24 26.66 -32.58
C ILE A 240 -18.33 26.96 -31.55
N THR A 241 -19.59 26.93 -31.96
CA THR A 241 -20.74 27.19 -31.07
C THR A 241 -20.81 26.14 -29.95
N MET A 242 -20.58 24.86 -30.27
CA MET A 242 -20.54 23.79 -29.26
C MET A 242 -19.38 23.96 -28.27
N LEU A 243 -18.20 24.33 -28.76
CA LEU A 243 -17.03 24.57 -27.91
C LEU A 243 -17.27 25.75 -26.95
N ALA A 244 -17.81 26.86 -27.45
CA ALA A 244 -18.16 28.02 -26.64
C ALA A 244 -19.22 27.67 -25.59
N SER A 245 -20.23 26.88 -25.96
CA SER A 245 -21.25 26.36 -25.03
C SER A 245 -20.65 25.50 -23.92
N ALA A 246 -19.70 24.60 -24.24
CA ALA A 246 -19.03 23.77 -23.25
C ALA A 246 -18.21 24.62 -22.25
N LEU A 247 -17.50 25.63 -22.74
CA LEU A 247 -16.77 26.58 -21.89
C LEU A 247 -17.73 27.36 -20.98
N MET A 248 -18.86 27.83 -21.49
CA MET A 248 -19.87 28.52 -20.68
C MET A 248 -20.45 27.63 -19.56
N ILE A 249 -20.74 26.36 -19.84
CA ILE A 249 -21.22 25.40 -18.82
C ILE A 249 -20.16 25.18 -17.75
N TYR A 250 -18.89 25.08 -18.14
CA TYR A 250 -17.77 24.91 -17.22
C TYR A 250 -17.58 26.12 -16.29
N GLU A 251 -17.61 27.33 -16.84
CA GLU A 251 -17.53 28.56 -16.03
C GLU A 251 -18.73 28.69 -15.08
N LEU A 252 -19.94 28.33 -15.55
CA LEU A 252 -21.12 28.31 -14.70
C LEU A 252 -21.03 27.29 -13.57
N TYR A 253 -20.42 26.12 -13.83
CA TYR A 253 -20.14 25.13 -12.79
C TYR A 253 -19.18 25.70 -11.74
N ILE A 254 -18.07 26.33 -12.14
CA ILE A 254 -17.14 26.96 -11.21
C ILE A 254 -17.86 28.02 -10.35
N PHE A 255 -18.65 28.87 -10.99
CA PHE A 255 -19.40 29.93 -10.29
C PHE A 255 -20.40 29.36 -9.27
N THR A 256 -21.20 28.38 -9.68
CA THR A 256 -22.24 27.79 -8.82
C THR A 256 -21.67 26.97 -7.65
N VAL A 257 -20.49 26.36 -7.81
CA VAL A 257 -19.82 25.57 -6.79
C VAL A 257 -18.99 26.42 -5.84
N PHE A 258 -18.20 27.38 -6.35
CA PHE A 258 -17.17 28.05 -5.54
C PHE A 258 -17.53 29.47 -5.10
N THR A 259 -18.36 30.21 -5.84
CA THR A 259 -18.69 31.61 -5.49
C THR A 259 -20.01 31.78 -4.74
N LEU A 260 -21.05 31.01 -5.05
CA LEU A 260 -22.32 31.09 -4.29
C LEU A 260 -22.34 30.23 -3.02
N SER A 261 -21.48 29.21 -2.91
CA SER A 261 -21.44 28.32 -1.74
C SER A 261 -20.69 28.93 -0.54
N GLY A 262 -19.84 29.93 -0.77
CA GLY A 262 -19.01 30.57 0.26
C GLY A 262 -19.67 31.73 1.02
N GLY A 263 -20.97 31.98 0.81
CA GLY A 263 -21.73 33.01 1.51
C GLY A 263 -22.58 32.43 2.63
N GLY A 264 -21.97 32.19 3.79
CA GLY A 264 -22.62 31.77 5.03
C GLY A 264 -21.80 32.17 6.24
#